data_AF-A0A4U1EW84-F1
#
_entry.id   AF-A0A4U1EW84-F1
#
_cell.length_a   1.000
_cell.length_b   1.000
_cell.length_c   1.000
_cell.angle_alpha   90.00
_cell.angle_beta   90.00
_cell.angle_gamma   90.00
#
_symmetry.space_group_name_H-M   'P 1'
#
loop_
_entity.id
_entity.type
_entity.pdbx_description
1 polymer ?
#
loop_
_entity_poly.entity_id
_entity_poly.type
_entity_poly.pdbx_seq_one_letter_code
_entity_poly.pdbx_strand_id
1 'polypeptide(L)'
;MQALEDLDYLAALDNDGNLSEFGIIMSEFPLDPQLAKSILASCEFDCVDEMLTVAAMVTAPNCFSHLPRGAEEAALSCWKTFLHPEGDHFTLINIYKAYQDMALNSTSEHCVEKWCHDYFLNCSALRMADVIRAELLEIIKRIELPYTEPAFGSKENTLNIRKALLSGYFMQIARDVDGSGNYLMLTHKQVAQLHPLSCYSVTKKMPEWVLFHKFSISDNNYIRIASEISPELFMQLAPQYYFSNLPPSESKDILQQVMDHLSPISTMKKEQKMCEKCPETTEQRCTIQ
;
A
#
# COMPACT_ATOMS: atom_id res chain seq x y z
N MET A 1 8.95 -22.09 -10.11
CA MET A 1 7.52 -22.00 -10.51
C MET A 1 6.85 -20.84 -9.80
N GLN A 2 6.87 -20.75 -8.47
CA GLN A 2 6.26 -19.62 -7.72
C GLN A 2 6.57 -18.21 -8.27
N ALA A 3 7.83 -17.90 -8.57
CA ALA A 3 8.20 -16.57 -9.07
C ALA A 3 7.55 -16.21 -10.44
N LEU A 4 7.28 -17.19 -11.31
CA LEU A 4 6.59 -16.93 -12.58
C LEU A 4 5.10 -16.69 -12.36
N GLU A 5 4.48 -17.44 -11.44
CA GLU A 5 3.07 -17.23 -11.06
C GLU A 5 2.87 -15.86 -10.39
N ASP A 6 3.78 -15.46 -9.50
CA ASP A 6 3.70 -14.15 -8.84
C ASP A 6 3.81 -13.00 -9.87
N LEU A 7 4.69 -13.14 -10.87
CA LEU A 7 4.82 -12.17 -11.96
C LEU A 7 3.60 -12.15 -12.89
N ASP A 8 3.01 -13.31 -13.17
CA ASP A 8 1.75 -13.43 -13.91
C ASP A 8 0.61 -12.71 -13.17
N TYR A 9 0.46 -12.95 -11.86
CA TYR A 9 -0.55 -12.28 -11.05
C TYR A 9 -0.36 -10.75 -10.96
N LEU A 10 0.87 -10.26 -11.04
CA LEU A 10 1.17 -8.83 -11.09
C LEU A 10 0.93 -8.22 -12.49
N ALA A 11 0.51 -9.03 -13.46
CA ALA A 11 0.39 -8.70 -14.87
C ALA A 11 1.72 -8.25 -15.50
N ALA A 12 2.86 -8.72 -14.96
CA ALA A 12 4.17 -8.49 -15.54
C ALA A 12 4.44 -9.40 -16.75
N LEU A 13 3.69 -10.50 -16.87
CA LEU A 13 3.74 -11.42 -18.00
C LEU A 13 2.45 -11.36 -18.82
N ASP A 14 2.55 -11.67 -20.11
CA ASP A 14 1.40 -11.92 -20.99
C ASP A 14 0.97 -13.41 -20.95
N ASN A 15 -0.11 -13.74 -21.66
CA ASN A 15 -0.66 -15.11 -21.70
C ASN A 15 0.29 -16.16 -22.29
N ASP A 16 1.31 -15.72 -23.03
CA ASP A 16 2.33 -16.58 -23.63
C ASP A 16 3.59 -16.68 -22.75
N GLY A 17 3.61 -16.00 -21.61
CA GLY A 17 4.72 -15.96 -20.65
C GLY A 17 5.84 -15.00 -21.02
N ASN A 18 5.62 -14.08 -21.96
CA ASN A 18 6.58 -13.02 -22.29
C ASN A 18 6.35 -11.78 -21.41
N LEU A 19 7.31 -10.87 -21.39
CA LEU A 19 7.20 -9.63 -20.62
C LEU A 19 6.10 -8.73 -21.23
N SER A 20 5.11 -8.36 -20.41
CA SER A 20 4.04 -7.44 -20.80
C SER A 20 4.55 -5.99 -20.85
N GLU A 21 3.76 -5.05 -21.39
CA GLU A 21 4.09 -3.61 -21.31
C GLU A 21 4.28 -3.16 -19.85
N PHE A 22 3.41 -3.63 -18.94
CA PHE A 22 3.59 -3.39 -17.50
C PHE A 22 4.89 -4.02 -16.97
N GLY A 23 5.20 -5.25 -17.38
CA GLY A 23 6.44 -5.93 -16.99
C GLY A 23 7.70 -5.19 -17.44
N ILE A 24 7.68 -4.63 -18.66
CA ILE A 24 8.77 -3.82 -19.20
C ILE A 24 8.97 -2.58 -18.31
N ILE A 25 7.91 -1.85 -18.02
CA ILE A 25 8.00 -0.65 -17.19
C ILE A 25 8.41 -1.00 -15.75
N MET A 26 7.86 -2.07 -15.17
CA MET A 26 8.24 -2.55 -13.83
C MET A 26 9.74 -2.86 -13.75
N SER A 27 10.34 -3.39 -14.82
CA SER A 27 11.76 -3.74 -14.87
C SER A 27 12.72 -2.54 -14.84
N GLU A 28 12.23 -1.33 -15.09
CA GLU A 28 13.02 -0.09 -15.00
C GLU A 28 13.30 0.32 -13.54
N PHE A 29 12.47 -0.13 -12.59
CA PHE A 29 12.63 0.16 -11.17
C PHE A 29 13.55 -0.86 -10.51
N PRO A 30 14.59 -0.43 -9.77
CA PRO A 30 15.49 -1.33 -9.03
C PRO A 30 14.84 -1.82 -7.72
N LEU A 31 13.62 -2.35 -7.79
CA LEU A 31 12.77 -2.72 -6.67
C LEU A 31 12.17 -4.12 -6.88
N ASP A 32 11.63 -4.69 -5.81
CA ASP A 32 10.83 -5.92 -5.91
C ASP A 32 9.59 -5.68 -6.80
N PRO A 33 9.14 -6.69 -7.58
CA PRO A 33 8.01 -6.55 -8.50
C PRO A 33 6.73 -6.03 -7.84
N GLN A 34 6.41 -6.46 -6.61
CA GLN A 34 5.25 -5.95 -5.86
C GLN A 34 5.34 -4.44 -5.63
N LEU A 35 6.51 -3.93 -5.26
CA LEU A 35 6.71 -2.52 -4.97
C LEU A 35 6.69 -1.67 -6.25
N ALA A 36 7.33 -2.16 -7.31
CA ALA A 36 7.26 -1.54 -8.63
C ALA A 36 5.81 -1.48 -9.13
N LYS A 37 5.02 -2.55 -8.96
CA LYS A 37 3.59 -2.58 -9.30
C LYS A 37 2.79 -1.54 -8.51
N SER A 38 3.06 -1.39 -7.21
CA SER A 38 2.40 -0.37 -6.38
C SER A 38 2.73 1.06 -6.85
N ILE A 39 3.98 1.34 -7.24
CA ILE A 39 4.36 2.63 -7.82
C ILE A 39 3.61 2.88 -9.13
N LEU A 40 3.53 1.90 -10.03
CA LEU A 40 2.76 2.05 -11.27
C LEU A 40 1.27 2.30 -11.00
N ALA A 41 0.67 1.53 -10.09
CA ALA A 41 -0.72 1.72 -9.70
C ALA A 41 -0.96 3.10 -9.05
N SER A 42 0.02 3.66 -8.35
CA SER A 42 -0.10 5.00 -7.77
C SER A 42 -0.24 6.12 -8.80
N CYS A 43 0.20 5.89 -10.04
CA CYS A 43 -0.01 6.81 -11.17
C CYS A 43 -1.49 6.83 -11.60
N GLU A 44 -2.19 5.71 -11.48
CA GLU A 44 -3.63 5.62 -11.78
C GLU A 44 -4.51 6.15 -10.63
N PHE A 45 -3.99 6.10 -9.41
CA PHE A 45 -4.69 6.52 -8.20
C PHE A 45 -4.25 7.89 -7.68
N ASP A 46 -3.46 8.67 -8.42
CA ASP A 46 -3.11 10.04 -8.02
C ASP A 46 -2.45 10.14 -6.63
N CYS A 47 -1.52 9.24 -6.32
CA CYS A 47 -0.77 9.22 -5.04
C CYS A 47 0.71 8.86 -5.21
N VAL A 48 1.30 9.25 -6.35
CA VAL A 48 2.68 8.92 -6.73
C VAL A 48 3.69 9.41 -5.69
N ASP A 49 3.56 10.66 -5.23
CA ASP A 49 4.51 11.23 -4.27
C ASP A 49 4.59 10.44 -2.95
N GLU A 50 3.43 10.06 -2.41
CA GLU A 50 3.35 9.27 -1.19
C GLU A 50 3.86 7.85 -1.40
N MET A 51 3.56 7.23 -2.56
CA MET A 51 4.03 5.89 -2.87
C MET A 51 5.54 5.84 -3.09
N LEU A 52 6.15 6.86 -3.72
CA LEU A 52 7.61 6.99 -3.82
C LEU A 52 8.26 7.09 -2.44
N THR A 53 7.63 7.86 -1.54
CA THR A 53 8.09 8.00 -0.15
C THR A 53 8.04 6.66 0.59
N VAL A 54 6.92 5.94 0.51
CA VAL A 54 6.80 4.61 1.11
C VAL A 54 7.82 3.66 0.51
N ALA A 55 7.95 3.61 -0.82
CA ALA A 55 8.89 2.73 -1.52
C ALA A 55 10.34 2.96 -1.08
N ALA A 56 10.74 4.22 -0.91
CA ALA A 56 12.05 4.57 -0.40
C ALA A 56 12.24 4.13 1.05
N MET A 57 11.26 4.40 1.92
CA MET A 57 11.33 4.08 3.35
C MET A 57 11.34 2.58 3.65
N VAL A 58 10.69 1.75 2.82
CA VAL A 58 10.67 0.29 3.00
C VAL A 58 11.88 -0.42 2.38
N THR A 59 12.48 0.19 1.35
CA THR A 59 13.70 -0.28 0.67
C THR A 59 14.96 0.07 1.45
N ALA A 60 15.01 1.26 2.05
CA ALA A 60 16.10 1.66 2.94
C ALA A 60 16.21 0.74 4.17
N PRO A 61 17.37 0.71 4.86
CA PRO A 61 17.47 0.08 6.17
C PRO A 61 16.43 0.62 7.15
N ASN A 62 16.12 -0.13 8.20
CA ASN A 62 15.12 0.27 9.18
C ASN A 62 15.43 1.68 9.74
N CYS A 63 14.46 2.60 9.64
CA CYS A 63 14.59 3.97 10.11
C CYS A 63 14.53 4.10 11.64
N PHE A 64 14.10 3.06 12.36
CA PHE A 64 14.17 3.02 13.82
C PHE A 64 15.56 2.56 14.26
N SER A 65 16.19 3.34 15.15
CA SER A 65 17.50 3.00 15.71
C SER A 65 17.42 1.82 16.67
N HIS A 66 18.54 1.12 16.84
CA HIS A 66 18.68 0.16 17.93
C HIS A 66 18.57 0.88 19.27
N LEU A 67 17.64 0.41 20.09
CA LEU A 67 17.37 1.02 21.39
C LEU A 67 18.42 0.59 22.42
N PRO A 68 19.02 1.54 23.17
CA PRO A 68 19.74 1.23 24.38
C PRO A 68 18.82 0.55 25.41
N ARG A 69 19.39 -0.32 26.25
CA ARG A 69 18.64 -0.97 27.33
C ARG A 69 18.03 0.09 28.25
N GLY A 70 16.73 -0.01 28.52
CA GLY A 70 16.00 0.91 29.40
C GLY A 70 15.48 2.18 28.72
N ALA A 71 15.74 2.36 27.42
CA ALA A 71 15.23 3.50 26.65
C ALA A 71 13.91 3.20 25.92
N GLU A 72 13.33 2.00 26.09
CA GLU A 72 12.18 1.51 25.34
C GLU A 72 10.95 2.40 25.52
N GLU A 73 10.65 2.82 26.75
CA GLU A 73 9.51 3.70 27.05
C GLU A 73 9.70 5.11 26.48
N ALA A 74 10.93 5.64 26.56
CA ALA A 74 11.27 6.95 26.02
C ALA A 74 11.15 6.96 24.49
N ALA A 75 11.72 5.95 23.82
CA ALA A 75 11.61 5.80 22.38
C ALA A 75 10.16 5.65 21.92
N LEU A 76 9.38 4.83 22.63
CA LEU A 76 7.97 4.66 22.32
C LEU A 76 7.19 5.98 22.48
N SER A 77 7.52 6.80 23.48
CA SER A 77 6.94 8.14 23.66
C SER A 77 7.25 9.05 22.47
N CYS A 78 8.50 9.05 21.99
CA CYS A 78 8.89 9.81 20.80
C CYS A 78 8.15 9.30 19.54
N TRP A 79 8.14 7.99 19.31
CA TRP A 79 7.53 7.41 18.10
C TRP A 79 6.02 7.58 18.03
N LYS A 80 5.33 7.66 19.18
CA LYS A 80 3.89 7.98 19.26
C LYS A 80 3.54 9.26 18.52
N THR A 81 4.46 10.22 18.41
CA THR A 81 4.22 11.49 17.70
C THR A 81 4.13 11.33 16.18
N PHE A 82 4.68 10.25 15.61
CA PHE A 82 4.64 9.98 14.17
C PHE A 82 3.55 9.00 13.76
N LEU A 83 2.94 8.28 14.71
CA LEU A 83 1.97 7.23 14.40
C LEU A 83 0.79 7.79 13.61
N HIS A 84 0.47 7.11 12.52
CA HIS A 84 -0.71 7.40 11.73
C HIS A 84 -1.79 6.33 11.99
N PRO A 85 -3.07 6.72 12.19
CA PRO A 85 -4.14 5.77 12.48
C PRO A 85 -4.39 4.75 11.35
N GLU A 86 -4.11 5.14 10.10
CA GLU A 86 -4.33 4.30 8.92
C GLU A 86 -3.23 3.24 8.69
N GLY A 87 -2.17 3.22 9.50
CA GLY A 87 -1.18 2.14 9.50
C GLY A 87 0.28 2.58 9.49
N ASP A 88 1.16 1.58 9.43
CA ASP A 88 2.61 1.74 9.47
C ASP A 88 3.14 2.37 8.17
N HIS A 89 2.56 2.08 6.99
CA HIS A 89 2.98 2.73 5.74
C HIS A 89 2.79 4.26 5.82
N PHE A 90 1.67 4.70 6.39
CA PHE A 90 1.37 6.11 6.63
C PHE A 90 2.26 6.71 7.72
N THR A 91 2.61 5.91 8.73
CA THR A 91 3.58 6.30 9.76
C THR A 91 4.96 6.55 9.15
N LEU A 92 5.40 5.74 8.18
CA LEU A 92 6.66 5.97 7.46
C LEU A 92 6.64 7.27 6.66
N ILE A 93 5.51 7.62 6.03
CA ILE A 93 5.34 8.93 5.37
C ILE A 93 5.48 10.06 6.40
N ASN A 94 4.82 9.97 7.56
CA ASN A 94 4.95 10.96 8.63
C ASN A 94 6.41 11.16 9.08
N ILE A 95 7.14 10.05 9.29
CA ILE A 95 8.56 10.10 9.69
C ILE A 95 9.39 10.79 8.61
N TYR A 96 9.21 10.41 7.34
CA TYR A 96 9.96 11.01 6.24
C TYR A 96 9.67 12.52 6.10
N LYS A 97 8.40 12.93 6.17
CA LYS A 97 8.02 14.35 6.11
C LYS A 97 8.62 15.15 7.27
N ALA A 98 8.55 14.64 8.50
CA ALA A 98 9.16 15.29 9.66
C ALA A 98 10.70 15.41 9.53
N TYR A 99 11.34 14.38 8.97
CA TYR A 99 12.77 14.42 8.66
C TYR A 99 13.10 15.47 7.60
N GLN A 100 12.33 15.55 6.51
CA GLN A 100 12.50 16.55 5.45
C GLN A 100 12.30 17.97 5.98
N ASP A 101 11.24 18.21 6.76
CA ASP A 101 10.99 19.51 7.39
C ASP A 101 12.16 19.91 8.29
N MET A 102 12.73 18.97 9.04
CA MET A 102 13.91 19.24 9.86
C MET A 102 15.14 19.53 8.99
N ALA A 103 15.36 18.77 7.92
CA ALA A 103 16.49 18.96 7.02
C ALA A 103 16.46 20.32 6.30
N LEU A 104 15.26 20.77 5.88
CA LEU A 104 15.07 22.04 5.17
C LEU A 104 15.18 23.27 6.10
N ASN A 105 14.70 23.17 7.34
CA ASN A 105 14.70 24.29 8.29
C ASN A 105 15.98 24.39 9.12
N SER A 106 16.84 23.38 9.09
CA SER A 106 18.09 23.35 9.84
C SER A 106 19.20 24.13 9.15
N THR A 107 19.97 24.87 9.93
CA THR A 107 21.16 25.58 9.44
C THR A 107 22.41 24.68 9.38
N SER A 108 22.38 23.50 9.99
CA SER A 108 23.51 22.56 10.00
C SER A 108 23.07 21.11 10.02
N GLU A 109 23.87 20.25 9.37
CA GLU A 109 23.68 18.80 9.36
C GLU A 109 23.70 18.20 10.77
N HIS A 110 24.49 18.78 11.68
CA HIS A 110 24.53 18.38 13.08
C HIS A 110 23.17 18.51 13.79
N CYS A 111 22.38 19.54 13.46
CA CYS A 111 21.03 19.70 14.01
C CYS A 111 20.10 18.54 13.59
N VAL A 112 20.20 18.10 12.34
CA VAL A 112 19.41 17.00 11.79
C VAL A 112 19.80 15.66 12.44
N GLU A 113 21.11 15.42 12.60
CA GLU A 113 21.62 14.22 13.29
C GLU A 113 21.16 14.18 14.74
N LYS A 114 21.24 15.31 15.44
CA LYS A 114 20.77 15.43 16.81
C LYS A 114 19.26 15.16 16.90
N TRP A 115 18.47 15.71 15.98
CA TRP A 115 17.02 15.44 15.94
C TRP A 115 16.73 13.94 15.73
N CYS A 116 17.44 13.29 14.79
CA CYS A 116 17.28 11.86 14.60
C CYS A 116 17.62 11.08 15.88
N HIS A 117 18.72 11.44 16.55
CA HIS A 117 19.12 10.84 17.82
C HIS A 117 18.04 11.02 18.90
N ASP A 118 17.53 12.24 19.09
CA ASP A 118 16.54 12.58 20.12
C ASP A 118 15.20 11.83 19.91
N TYR A 119 14.86 11.50 18.66
CA TYR A 119 13.68 10.72 18.29
C TYR A 119 13.94 9.23 18.07
N PHE A 120 15.14 8.72 18.41
CA PHE A 120 15.54 7.32 18.23
C PHE A 120 15.39 6.83 16.78
N LEU A 121 15.70 7.71 15.82
CA LEU A 121 15.70 7.43 14.39
C LEU A 121 17.13 7.27 13.87
N ASN A 122 17.27 6.45 12.83
CA ASN A 122 18.54 6.20 12.17
C ASN A 122 18.73 7.22 11.06
N CYS A 123 19.55 8.25 11.32
CA CYS A 123 19.81 9.33 10.36
C CYS A 123 20.39 8.81 9.04
N SER A 124 21.28 7.81 9.08
CA SER A 124 21.86 7.22 7.86
C SER A 124 20.84 6.50 7.00
N ALA A 125 19.87 5.81 7.63
CA ALA A 125 18.77 5.16 6.93
C ALA A 125 17.83 6.18 6.28
N LEU A 126 17.52 7.29 6.96
CA LEU A 126 16.69 8.37 6.42
C LEU A 126 17.38 9.09 5.25
N ARG A 127 18.68 9.34 5.33
CA ARG A 127 19.48 9.86 4.20
C ARG A 127 19.45 8.90 3.01
N MET A 128 19.58 7.60 3.26
CA MET A 128 19.49 6.58 2.21
C MET A 128 18.10 6.57 1.56
N ALA A 129 17.04 6.67 2.36
CA ALA A 129 15.68 6.78 1.83
C ALA A 129 15.51 8.04 0.96
N ASP A 130 16.11 9.16 1.33
CA ASP A 130 16.07 10.38 0.52
C ASP A 130 16.71 10.18 -0.87
N VAL A 131 17.88 9.54 -0.91
CA VAL A 131 18.58 9.19 -2.16
C VAL A 131 17.72 8.25 -3.02
N ILE A 132 17.20 7.17 -2.43
CA ILE A 132 16.36 6.20 -3.15
C ILE A 132 15.12 6.89 -3.71
N ARG A 133 14.45 7.75 -2.92
CA ARG A 133 13.26 8.47 -3.38
C ARG A 133 13.57 9.38 -4.58
N ALA A 134 14.70 10.08 -4.55
CA ALA A 134 15.15 10.91 -5.66
C ALA A 134 15.42 10.08 -6.92
N GLU A 135 16.09 8.94 -6.79
CA GLU A 135 16.33 8.02 -7.92
C GLU A 135 15.02 7.49 -8.53
N LEU A 136 14.07 7.08 -7.70
CA LEU A 136 12.77 6.61 -8.17
C LEU A 136 11.98 7.71 -8.89
N LEU A 137 12.03 8.95 -8.38
CA LEU A 137 11.41 10.11 -9.03
C LEU A 137 12.06 10.41 -10.39
N GLU A 138 13.39 10.30 -10.50
CA GLU A 138 14.09 10.48 -11.77
C GLU A 138 13.72 9.39 -12.78
N ILE A 139 13.50 8.15 -12.33
CA ILE A 139 12.96 7.08 -13.19
C ILE A 139 11.57 7.47 -13.69
N ILE A 140 10.62 7.82 -12.81
CA ILE A 140 9.25 8.24 -13.19
C ILE A 140 9.28 9.31 -14.29
N LYS A 141 10.13 10.33 -14.14
CA LYS A 141 10.30 11.39 -15.15
C LYS A 141 10.92 10.87 -16.45
N ARG A 142 11.97 10.04 -16.36
CA ARG A 142 12.70 9.51 -17.52
C ARG A 142 11.81 8.67 -18.43
N ILE A 143 10.93 7.85 -17.84
CA ILE A 143 9.97 7.01 -18.57
C ILE A 143 8.61 7.68 -18.76
N GLU A 144 8.51 8.99 -18.51
CA GLU A 144 7.34 9.84 -18.76
C GLU A 144 6.04 9.36 -18.12
N LEU A 145 6.13 8.77 -16.93
CA LEU A 145 4.94 8.36 -16.17
C LEU A 145 4.26 9.58 -15.53
N PRO A 146 2.92 9.58 -15.42
CA PRO A 146 2.18 10.65 -14.75
C PRO A 146 2.67 10.84 -13.32
N TYR A 147 2.91 12.09 -12.93
CA TYR A 147 3.25 12.47 -11.56
C TYR A 147 2.17 13.38 -11.00
N THR A 148 1.70 13.03 -9.79
CA THR A 148 0.70 13.80 -9.06
C THR A 148 1.35 14.45 -7.86
N GLU A 149 1.04 15.73 -7.65
CA GLU A 149 1.52 16.52 -6.51
C GLU A 149 1.04 15.93 -5.16
N PRO A 150 1.78 16.16 -4.06
CA PRO A 150 1.44 15.61 -2.76
C PRO A 150 0.05 16.05 -2.25
N ALA A 151 -0.76 15.09 -1.80
CA ALA A 151 -2.11 15.30 -1.26
C ALA A 151 -2.36 14.59 0.09
N PHE A 152 -1.26 14.15 0.73
CA PHE A 152 -1.26 13.42 2.00
C PHE A 152 -2.12 14.07 3.08
N GLY A 153 -2.99 13.26 3.70
CA GLY A 153 -3.88 13.65 4.79
C GLY A 153 -5.34 13.82 4.39
N SER A 154 -5.65 13.90 3.08
CA SER A 154 -7.04 13.87 2.61
C SER A 154 -7.62 12.45 2.64
N LYS A 155 -8.94 12.31 2.86
CA LYS A 155 -9.61 10.99 2.86
C LYS A 155 -9.45 10.25 1.54
N GLU A 156 -9.49 10.99 0.43
CA GLU A 156 -9.31 10.45 -0.91
C GLU A 156 -7.90 9.93 -1.12
N ASN A 157 -6.87 10.71 -0.78
CA ASN A 157 -5.48 10.27 -0.87
C ASN A 157 -5.20 9.05 0.02
N THR A 158 -5.78 8.98 1.22
CA THR A 158 -5.69 7.77 2.06
C THR A 158 -6.23 6.52 1.37
N LEU A 159 -7.38 6.62 0.70
CA LEU A 159 -7.95 5.51 -0.05
C LEU A 159 -7.07 5.16 -1.26
N ASN A 160 -6.52 6.17 -1.93
CA ASN A 160 -5.66 6.00 -3.10
C ASN A 160 -4.35 5.28 -2.75
N ILE A 161 -3.68 5.67 -1.66
CA ILE A 161 -2.49 4.98 -1.15
C ILE A 161 -2.80 3.52 -0.85
N ARG A 162 -3.94 3.23 -0.19
CA ARG A 162 -4.37 1.86 0.08
C ARG A 162 -4.57 1.05 -1.20
N LYS A 163 -5.22 1.62 -2.21
CA LYS A 163 -5.41 0.98 -3.51
C LYS A 163 -4.07 0.71 -4.21
N ALA A 164 -3.18 1.69 -4.22
CA ALA A 164 -1.85 1.55 -4.82
C ALA A 164 -1.04 0.44 -4.15
N LEU A 165 -0.95 0.44 -2.81
CA LEU A 165 -0.32 -0.63 -2.04
C LEU A 165 -0.93 -1.99 -2.36
N LEU A 166 -2.26 -2.07 -2.38
CA LEU A 166 -2.97 -3.31 -2.62
C LEU A 166 -2.76 -3.87 -4.03
N SER A 167 -2.61 -3.02 -5.06
CA SER A 167 -2.30 -3.48 -6.42
C SER A 167 -0.99 -4.26 -6.53
N GLY A 168 -0.01 -4.00 -5.66
CA GLY A 168 1.24 -4.77 -5.60
C GLY A 168 1.27 -5.84 -4.51
N TYR A 169 0.60 -5.62 -3.39
CA TYR A 169 0.69 -6.43 -2.18
C TYR A 169 -0.59 -7.24 -1.86
N PHE A 170 -1.50 -7.43 -2.81
CA PHE A 170 -2.72 -8.26 -2.63
C PHE A 170 -2.42 -9.71 -2.20
N MET A 171 -1.21 -10.20 -2.45
CA MET A 171 -0.76 -11.52 -1.99
C MET A 171 -0.36 -11.56 -0.51
N GLN A 172 -0.14 -10.38 0.11
CA GLN A 172 0.35 -10.20 1.48
C GLN A 172 -0.74 -9.63 2.39
N ILE A 173 -1.86 -10.35 2.47
CA ILE A 173 -2.97 -10.04 3.37
C ILE A 173 -3.01 -11.02 4.54
N ALA A 174 -3.28 -10.51 5.73
CA ALA A 174 -3.49 -11.30 6.93
C ALA A 174 -4.77 -10.86 7.66
N ARG A 175 -5.42 -11.81 8.34
CA ARG A 175 -6.66 -11.58 9.09
C ARG A 175 -6.53 -12.04 10.53
N ASP A 176 -6.94 -11.20 11.48
CA ASP A 176 -7.16 -11.60 12.87
C ASP A 176 -8.55 -12.24 13.01
N VAL A 177 -8.60 -13.57 13.14
CA VAL A 177 -9.86 -14.33 13.04
C VAL A 177 -10.68 -14.27 14.33
N ASP A 178 -10.02 -14.24 15.49
CA ASP A 178 -10.66 -14.33 16.81
C ASP A 178 -10.51 -13.04 17.64
N GLY A 179 -9.89 -12.00 17.07
CA GLY A 179 -9.64 -10.73 17.76
C GLY A 179 -8.55 -10.83 18.83
N SER A 180 -7.77 -11.91 18.84
CA SER A 180 -6.69 -12.13 19.81
C SER A 180 -5.37 -11.47 19.40
N GLY A 181 -5.31 -10.85 18.21
CA GLY A 181 -4.09 -10.28 17.63
C GLY A 181 -3.19 -11.32 16.95
N ASN A 182 -3.72 -12.52 16.69
CA ASN A 182 -3.03 -13.59 15.96
C ASN A 182 -3.52 -13.59 14.51
N TYR A 183 -2.72 -13.00 13.62
CA TYR A 183 -3.07 -12.82 12.22
C TYR A 183 -2.71 -14.06 11.41
N LEU A 184 -3.71 -14.63 10.74
CA LEU A 184 -3.56 -15.69 9.76
C LEU A 184 -3.29 -15.08 8.38
N MET A 185 -2.12 -15.35 7.80
CA MET A 185 -1.80 -14.96 6.42
C MET A 185 -2.57 -15.84 5.43
N LEU A 186 -3.32 -15.22 4.52
CA LEU A 186 -4.31 -15.92 3.71
C LEU A 186 -3.70 -16.95 2.73
N THR A 187 -2.54 -16.63 2.18
CA THR A 187 -1.87 -17.43 1.14
C THR A 187 -1.03 -18.57 1.72
N HIS A 188 -0.30 -18.31 2.80
CA HIS A 188 0.67 -19.26 3.37
C HIS A 188 0.17 -20.02 4.60
N LYS A 189 -1.03 -19.70 5.12
CA LYS A 189 -1.62 -20.29 6.34
C LYS A 189 -0.73 -20.25 7.58
N GLN A 190 0.24 -19.34 7.60
CA GLN A 190 1.10 -19.11 8.74
C GLN A 190 0.45 -18.04 9.63
N VAL A 191 0.63 -18.20 10.93
CA VAL A 191 0.12 -17.27 11.95
C VAL A 191 1.27 -16.43 12.48
N ALA A 192 1.02 -15.13 12.60
CA ALA A 192 1.98 -14.14 13.07
C ALA A 192 1.27 -13.06 13.89
N GLN A 193 2.01 -12.35 14.73
CA GLN A 193 1.50 -11.16 15.41
C GLN A 193 1.96 -9.89 14.69
N LEU A 194 1.25 -8.80 14.87
CA LEU A 194 1.78 -7.48 14.49
C LEU A 194 3.03 -7.19 15.32
N HIS A 195 4.06 -6.64 14.66
CA HIS A 195 5.26 -6.24 15.37
C HIS A 195 4.92 -5.28 16.53
N PRO A 196 5.60 -5.36 17.69
CA PRO A 196 5.26 -4.52 18.85
C PRO A 196 5.34 -3.01 18.60
N LEU A 197 6.14 -2.59 17.61
CA LEU A 197 6.29 -1.20 17.20
C LEU A 197 5.28 -0.73 16.14
N SER A 198 4.41 -1.63 15.66
CA SER A 198 3.32 -1.23 14.75
C SER A 198 2.39 -0.25 15.46
N CYS A 199 1.85 0.73 14.73
CA CYS A 199 0.92 1.71 15.27
C CYS A 199 -0.29 1.05 15.96
N TYR A 200 -0.76 -0.08 15.43
CA TYR A 200 -1.87 -0.86 15.97
C TYR A 200 -1.52 -1.52 17.31
N SER A 201 -0.32 -2.09 17.42
CA SER A 201 0.21 -2.69 18.65
C SER A 201 0.38 -1.67 19.77
N VAL A 202 0.81 -0.45 19.42
CA VAL A 202 1.02 0.65 20.36
C VAL A 202 -0.30 1.27 20.82
N THR A 203 -1.24 1.47 19.90
CA THR A 203 -2.55 2.09 20.18
C THR A 203 -3.61 1.11 20.68
N LYS A 204 -3.33 -0.20 20.62
CA LYS A 204 -4.27 -1.29 20.98
C LYS A 204 -5.55 -1.27 20.15
N LYS A 205 -5.46 -0.83 18.91
CA LYS A 205 -6.55 -0.85 17.92
C LYS A 205 -6.16 -1.82 16.82
N MET A 206 -6.55 -3.08 16.95
CA MET A 206 -6.19 -4.12 15.99
C MET A 206 -7.25 -4.21 14.89
N PRO A 207 -6.93 -3.84 13.63
CA PRO A 207 -7.85 -4.02 12.51
C PRO A 207 -7.96 -5.52 12.16
N GLU A 208 -9.16 -5.96 11.77
CA GLU A 208 -9.38 -7.37 11.41
C GLU A 208 -8.55 -7.79 10.20
N TRP A 209 -8.44 -6.93 9.19
CA TRP A 209 -7.74 -7.22 7.93
C TRP A 209 -6.59 -6.24 7.71
N VAL A 210 -5.40 -6.78 7.44
CA VAL A 210 -4.20 -5.99 7.18
C VAL A 210 -3.49 -6.44 5.92
N LEU A 211 -2.99 -5.46 5.19
CA LEU A 211 -1.93 -5.63 4.21
C LEU A 211 -0.59 -5.41 4.90
N PHE A 212 0.40 -6.26 4.65
CA PHE A 212 1.73 -6.16 5.27
C PHE A 212 2.86 -6.22 4.24
N HIS A 213 3.99 -5.58 4.55
CA HIS A 213 5.14 -5.54 3.64
C HIS A 213 6.16 -6.66 3.90
N LYS A 214 6.46 -6.99 5.18
CA LYS A 214 7.47 -8.00 5.54
C LYS A 214 6.93 -9.00 6.56
N PHE A 215 7.28 -10.27 6.36
CA PHE A 215 7.09 -11.34 7.34
C PHE A 215 8.45 -11.78 7.86
N SER A 216 8.62 -11.89 9.18
CA SER A 216 9.85 -12.33 9.82
C SER A 216 9.59 -13.51 10.76
N ILE A 217 10.36 -14.59 10.56
CA ILE A 217 10.38 -15.77 11.43
C ILE A 217 11.52 -15.59 12.43
N SER A 218 11.19 -15.63 13.72
CA SER A 218 12.16 -15.66 14.83
C SER A 218 11.58 -16.47 15.99
N ASP A 219 11.93 -16.17 17.24
CA ASP A 219 11.28 -16.76 18.42
C ASP A 219 9.76 -16.53 18.43
N ASN A 220 9.32 -15.39 17.87
CA ASN A 220 7.92 -15.08 17.59
C ASN A 220 7.80 -14.62 16.13
N ASN A 221 6.82 -15.17 15.43
CA ASN A 221 6.50 -14.76 14.07
C ASN A 221 5.86 -13.38 14.05
N TYR A 222 6.43 -12.44 13.29
CA TYR A 222 5.90 -11.08 13.16
C TYR A 222 5.63 -10.70 11.70
N ILE A 223 4.48 -10.07 11.48
CA ILE A 223 4.25 -9.22 10.31
C ILE A 223 4.65 -7.78 10.64
N ARG A 224 5.32 -7.14 9.69
CA ARG A 224 5.95 -5.82 9.82
C ARG A 224 5.45 -4.90 8.72
N ILE A 225 5.26 -3.63 9.09
CA ILE A 225 4.76 -2.56 8.23
C ILE A 225 3.38 -2.96 7.71
N ALA A 226 2.38 -2.81 8.57
CA ALA A 226 1.00 -3.20 8.28
C ALA A 226 0.10 -1.97 8.11
N SER A 227 -0.87 -2.07 7.21
CA SER A 227 -1.96 -1.09 7.06
C SER A 227 -3.29 -1.81 6.95
N GLU A 228 -4.29 -1.26 7.63
CA GLU A 228 -5.67 -1.72 7.55
C GLU A 228 -6.17 -1.65 6.11
N ILE A 229 -6.83 -2.72 5.69
CA ILE A 229 -7.47 -2.86 4.40
C ILE A 229 -8.89 -3.39 4.61
N SER A 230 -9.82 -3.08 3.71
CA SER A 230 -11.17 -3.64 3.78
C SER A 230 -11.33 -4.78 2.77
N PRO A 231 -12.13 -5.82 3.07
CA PRO A 231 -12.41 -6.90 2.14
C PRO A 231 -13.07 -6.41 0.85
N GLU A 232 -13.91 -5.38 0.92
CA GLU A 232 -14.51 -4.77 -0.27
C GLU A 232 -13.43 -4.24 -1.22
N LEU A 233 -12.37 -3.64 -0.69
CA LEU A 233 -11.34 -3.01 -1.50
C LEU A 233 -10.51 -4.04 -2.29
N PHE A 234 -10.09 -5.13 -1.65
CA PHE A 234 -9.29 -6.15 -2.35
C PHE A 234 -10.12 -7.11 -3.19
N MET A 235 -11.41 -7.26 -2.90
CA MET A 235 -12.33 -7.94 -3.81
C MET A 235 -12.72 -7.08 -5.03
N GLN A 236 -12.60 -5.75 -4.95
CA GLN A 236 -12.74 -4.87 -6.12
C GLN A 236 -11.51 -4.93 -7.03
N LEU A 237 -10.30 -5.04 -6.48
CA LEU A 237 -9.05 -4.96 -7.24
C LEU A 237 -8.53 -6.31 -7.75
N ALA A 238 -8.53 -7.35 -6.92
CA ALA A 238 -7.92 -8.64 -7.27
C ALA A 238 -8.81 -9.87 -6.95
N PRO A 239 -10.10 -9.88 -7.33
CA PRO A 239 -11.01 -10.97 -6.94
C PRO A 239 -10.56 -12.34 -7.44
N GLN A 240 -10.09 -12.41 -8.70
CA GLN A 240 -9.71 -13.68 -9.33
C GLN A 240 -8.57 -14.39 -8.58
N TYR A 241 -7.62 -13.63 -8.04
CA TYR A 241 -6.53 -14.17 -7.24
C TYR A 241 -7.07 -14.89 -6.01
N TYR A 242 -7.97 -14.26 -5.25
CA TYR A 242 -8.48 -14.84 -4.01
C TYR A 242 -9.38 -16.07 -4.25
N PHE A 243 -10.24 -16.06 -5.26
CA PHE A 243 -11.09 -17.24 -5.52
C PHE A 243 -10.32 -18.46 -6.00
N SER A 244 -9.28 -18.23 -6.81
CA SER A 244 -8.46 -19.29 -7.39
C SER A 244 -7.48 -19.89 -6.37
N ASN A 245 -6.89 -19.06 -5.51
CA ASN A 245 -5.79 -19.47 -4.63
C ASN A 245 -6.21 -19.78 -3.19
N LEU A 246 -7.30 -19.19 -2.69
CA LEU A 246 -7.70 -19.43 -1.30
C LEU A 246 -8.38 -20.80 -1.13
N PRO A 247 -7.97 -21.60 -0.14
CA PRO A 247 -8.68 -22.81 0.21
C PRO A 247 -10.01 -22.49 0.95
N PRO A 248 -10.95 -23.45 1.02
CA PRO A 248 -12.17 -23.31 1.82
C PRO A 248 -11.82 -22.90 3.25
N SER A 249 -12.38 -21.77 3.69
CA SER A 249 -12.12 -21.16 4.99
C SER A 249 -13.17 -20.09 5.26
N GLU A 250 -13.37 -19.73 6.53
CA GLU A 250 -14.26 -18.63 6.93
C GLU A 250 -13.89 -17.33 6.21
N SER A 251 -12.59 -17.05 6.05
CA SER A 251 -12.12 -15.90 5.26
C SER A 251 -12.63 -15.97 3.82
N LYS A 252 -12.55 -17.11 3.14
CA LYS A 252 -13.07 -17.26 1.77
C LYS A 252 -14.59 -17.06 1.70
N ASP A 253 -15.33 -17.54 2.70
CA ASP A 253 -16.78 -17.38 2.77
C ASP A 253 -17.17 -15.90 2.93
N ILE A 254 -16.45 -15.13 3.75
CA ILE A 254 -16.63 -13.68 3.90
C ILE A 254 -16.39 -12.96 2.58
N LEU A 255 -15.31 -13.31 1.86
CA LEU A 255 -14.99 -12.71 0.57
C LEU A 255 -16.03 -13.02 -0.51
N GLN A 256 -16.62 -14.22 -0.48
CA GLN A 256 -17.74 -14.57 -1.35
C GLN A 256 -18.96 -13.70 -1.07
N GLN A 257 -19.33 -13.53 0.20
CA GLN A 257 -20.46 -12.66 0.59
C GLN A 257 -20.23 -11.21 0.14
N VAL A 258 -19.02 -10.68 0.35
CA VAL A 258 -18.64 -9.34 -0.11
C VAL A 258 -18.77 -9.20 -1.62
N MET A 259 -18.34 -10.21 -2.40
CA MET A 259 -18.51 -10.22 -3.85
C MET A 259 -19.99 -10.23 -4.26
N ASP A 260 -20.81 -11.04 -3.61
CA ASP A 260 -22.23 -11.14 -3.88
C ASP A 260 -22.94 -9.80 -3.65
N HIS A 261 -22.49 -9.02 -2.67
CA HIS A 261 -22.98 -7.66 -2.41
C HIS A 261 -22.45 -6.58 -3.37
N LEU A 262 -21.24 -6.74 -3.93
CA LEU A 262 -20.68 -5.81 -4.92
C LEU A 262 -21.32 -5.98 -6.31
N SER A 263 -21.69 -7.21 -6.69
CA SER A 263 -22.29 -7.53 -7.98
C SER A 263 -23.61 -6.78 -8.32
N PRO A 264 -24.59 -6.58 -7.41
CA PRO A 264 -25.84 -5.86 -7.70
C PRO A 264 -25.66 -4.36 -7.98
N ILE A 265 -24.54 -3.73 -7.57
CA ILE A 265 -24.29 -2.29 -7.80
C ILE A 265 -23.82 -2.02 -9.25
N SER A 266 -23.20 -3.02 -9.90
CA SER A 266 -22.73 -2.90 -11.28
C SER A 266 -23.87 -2.96 -12.32
N THR A 267 -24.94 -3.70 -12.02
CA THR A 267 -26.13 -3.84 -12.88
C THR A 267 -27.00 -2.59 -12.86
N MET A 268 -27.17 -1.94 -11.69
CA MET A 268 -27.99 -0.72 -11.58
C MET A 268 -27.37 0.50 -12.28
N LYS A 269 -26.04 0.63 -12.30
CA LYS A 269 -25.35 1.70 -13.06
C LYS A 269 -25.44 1.51 -14.58
N LYS A 270 -25.58 0.28 -15.07
CA LYS A 270 -25.83 0.00 -16.50
C LYS A 270 -27.29 0.23 -16.89
N GLU A 271 -28.24 -0.12 -16.04
CA GLU A 271 -29.67 0.08 -16.31
C GLU A 271 -30.09 1.55 -16.26
N GLN A 272 -29.52 2.37 -15.37
CA GLN A 272 -29.79 3.82 -15.36
C GLN A 272 -29.25 4.56 -16.60
N LYS A 273 -28.18 4.06 -17.25
CA LYS A 273 -27.69 4.61 -18.53
C LYS A 273 -28.51 4.16 -19.74
N MET A 274 -29.28 3.08 -19.64
CA MET A 274 -30.13 2.56 -20.72
C MET A 274 -31.56 3.11 -20.67
N CYS A 275 -32.02 3.60 -19.52
CA CYS A 275 -33.40 4.09 -19.34
C CYS A 275 -33.63 5.56 -19.73
N GLU A 276 -32.59 6.32 -20.08
CA GLU A 276 -32.72 7.74 -20.51
C GLU A 276 -32.85 7.96 -22.03
N LYS A 277 -33.03 6.91 -22.84
CA LYS A 277 -33.29 7.06 -24.29
C LYS A 277 -34.70 6.65 -24.70
N CYS A 278 -35.61 7.63 -24.60
CA CYS A 278 -36.84 7.86 -25.40
C CYS A 278 -37.94 6.79 -25.35
N PRO A 279 -39.24 7.11 -25.62
CA PRO A 279 -39.72 7.91 -26.77
C PRO A 279 -40.98 8.81 -26.42
N GLU A 280 -41.61 9.67 -27.24
CA GLU A 280 -42.13 9.56 -28.61
C GLU A 280 -42.61 10.93 -29.19
N THR A 281 -42.51 11.07 -30.53
CA THR A 281 -43.39 11.79 -31.50
C THR A 281 -43.44 13.34 -31.49
N THR A 282 -43.59 14.09 -32.59
CA THR A 282 -44.27 13.85 -33.88
C THR A 282 -43.70 14.75 -35.00
N GLU A 283 -44.02 14.38 -36.24
CA GLU A 283 -43.66 14.93 -37.56
C GLU A 283 -43.70 16.46 -37.76
N GLN A 284 -42.78 16.99 -38.59
CA GLN A 284 -43.15 17.82 -39.75
C GLN A 284 -42.01 17.98 -40.77
N ARG A 285 -42.39 17.82 -42.04
CA ARG A 285 -41.63 18.02 -43.29
C ARG A 285 -40.97 19.40 -43.39
N CYS A 286 -39.79 19.49 -44.01
CA CYS A 286 -39.61 20.26 -45.25
C CYS A 286 -38.28 19.96 -45.94
N THR A 287 -38.28 20.11 -47.26
CA THR A 287 -37.23 19.77 -48.22
C THR A 287 -36.62 21.06 -48.80
N ILE A 288 -35.38 20.98 -49.31
CA ILE A 288 -34.67 21.92 -50.23
C ILE A 288 -34.09 23.16 -49.50
N GLN A 289 -32.81 23.51 -49.62
CA GLN A 289 -31.93 23.63 -50.80
C GLN A 289 -30.46 23.39 -50.44
#